data_AF-A0A1G7T5R3-F1
#
_entry.id   AF-A0A1G7T5R3-F1
#
_cell.length_a   1.000
_cell.length_b   1.000
_cell.length_c   1.000
_cell.angle_alpha   90.00
_cell.angle_beta   90.00
_cell.angle_gamma   90.00
#
_symmetry.space_group_name_H-M   'P 1'
#
loop_
_entity.id
_entity.type
_entity.pdbx_description
1 polymer ?
#
loop_
_entity_poly.entity_id
_entity_poly.type
_entity_poly.pdbx_seq_one_letter_code
_entity_poly.pdbx_strand_id
1 'polypeptide(L)' 'MKSMLAGFVAVAVIGVVAYYGLHEIGFSSQEVYSGKNVRVD' A
#
# COMPACT_ATOMS: atom_id res chain seq x y z
N MET A 1 27.02 -3.62 4.58
CA MET A 1 26.42 -2.27 4.46
C MET A 1 25.66 -2.05 3.16
N LYS A 2 26.24 -2.31 1.97
CA LYS A 2 25.55 -2.10 0.68
C LYS A 2 24.26 -2.94 0.51
N SER A 3 24.28 -4.18 0.98
CA SER A 3 23.11 -5.07 0.99
C SER A 3 21.97 -4.55 1.88
N MET A 4 22.32 -3.96 3.02
CA MET A 4 21.36 -3.37 3.95
C MET A 4 20.69 -2.13 3.33
N LEU A 5 21.47 -1.26 2.68
CA LEU A 5 20.93 -0.12 1.92
C LEU A 5 20.03 -0.57 0.76
N ALA A 6 20.43 -1.62 0.02
CA ALA A 6 19.60 -2.17 -1.06
C ALA A 6 18.24 -2.69 -0.52
N GLY A 7 18.23 -3.33 0.64
CA GLY A 7 17.00 -3.75 1.31
C GLY A 7 16.08 -2.58 1.67
N PHE A 8 16.63 -1.50 2.23
CA PHE A 8 15.84 -0.30 2.53
C PHE A 8 15.28 0.37 1.27
N VAL A 9 16.08 0.47 0.21
CA VAL A 9 15.63 1.02 -1.07
C VAL A 9 14.51 0.15 -1.67
N ALA A 10 14.66 -1.18 -1.62
CA ALA A 10 13.62 -2.10 -2.09
C ALA A 10 12.30 -1.92 -1.35
N VAL A 11 12.33 -1.81 -0.01
CA VAL A 11 11.13 -1.57 0.81
C VAL A 11 10.48 -0.23 0.45
N ALA A 12 11.27 0.83 0.28
CA ALA A 12 10.74 2.14 -0.10
C ALA A 12 10.06 2.10 -1.47
N VAL A 13 10.68 1.46 -2.47
CA VAL A 13 10.12 1.31 -3.82
C VAL A 13 8.83 0.51 -3.80
N ILE A 14 8.80 -0.62 -3.10
CA ILE A 14 7.59 -1.46 -2.98
C ILE A 14 6.47 -0.68 -2.29
N GLY A 15 6.78 0.09 -1.24
CA GLY A 15 5.79 0.91 -0.54
C GLY A 15 5.16 1.99 -1.43
N VAL A 16 5.95 2.69 -2.23
CA VAL A 16 5.45 3.70 -3.18
C VAL A 16 4.58 3.05 -4.25
N VAL A 17 5.04 1.93 -4.83
CA VAL A 17 4.27 1.20 -5.84
C VAL A 17 2.97 0.66 -5.26
N ALA A 18 2.96 0.17 -4.03
CA ALA A 18 1.74 -0.29 -3.37
C ALA A 18 0.78 0.88 -3.11
N TYR A 19 1.28 2.04 -2.66
CA TYR A 19 0.44 3.20 -2.36
C TYR A 19 -0.32 3.70 -3.59
N TYR A 20 0.35 3.83 -4.74
CA TYR A 20 -0.28 4.32 -5.98
C TYR A 20 -0.89 3.21 -6.84
N GLY A 21 -0.25 2.05 -6.89
CA GLY A 21 -0.64 0.94 -7.75
C GLY A 21 -1.85 0.18 -7.21
N LEU A 22 -1.91 -0.08 -5.90
CA LEU A 22 -2.98 -0.88 -5.30
C LEU A 22 -4.35 -0.19 -5.40
N HIS A 23 -4.37 1.14 -5.42
CA HIS A 23 -5.55 1.95 -5.68
C HIS A 23 -6.05 1.77 -7.12
N GLU A 24 -5.14 1.86 -8.11
CA GLU A 24 -5.49 1.72 -9.54
C GLU A 24 -6.03 0.32 -9.88
N ILE A 25 -5.51 -0.73 -9.22
CA ILE A 25 -5.96 -2.11 -9.46
C ILE A 25 -7.15 -2.54 -8.59
N GLY A 26 -7.82 -1.60 -7.91
CA GLY A 26 -9.07 -1.85 -7.18
C GLY A 26 -8.90 -2.63 -5.85
N PHE A 27 -7.68 -2.72 -5.34
CA PHE A 27 -7.37 -3.35 -4.05
C PHE A 27 -7.27 -2.34 -2.89
N SER A 28 -7.75 -1.10 -3.11
CA SER A 28 -7.86 -0.09 -2.06
C SER A 28 -8.73 -0.62 -0.91
N SER A 29 -8.12 -0.84 0.26
CA SER A 29 -8.85 -1.31 1.45
C SER A 29 -9.94 -0.32 1.88
N GLN A 30 -9.77 0.96 1.53
CA GLN A 30 -10.76 2.01 1.75
C GLN A 30 -12.01 1.82 0.85
N GLU A 31 -11.88 1.23 -0.32
CA GLU A 31 -13.03 0.94 -1.21
C GLU A 31 -13.64 -0.43 -0.91
N VAL A 32 -12.80 -1.44 -0.64
CA VAL A 32 -13.24 -2.82 -0.41
C VAL A 32 -13.87 -3.00 0.98
N TYR A 33 -13.35 -2.33 2.02
CA TYR A 33 -13.81 -2.52 3.40
C TYR A 33 -14.62 -1.35 3.97
N SER A 34 -14.59 -0.13 3.42
CA SER A 34 -15.37 1.02 3.95
C SER A 34 -16.73 1.22 3.25
N GLY A 35 -17.45 0.14 2.96
CA GLY A 35 -18.85 0.22 2.53
C GLY A 35 -19.77 0.75 3.64
N LYS A 36 -20.98 1.24 3.29
CA LYS A 36 -21.98 1.80 4.24
C LYS A 36 -22.28 0.93 5.49
N ASN A 37 -21.93 -0.35 5.47
CA ASN A 37 -22.12 -1.30 6.56
C ASN A 37 -20.97 -1.30 7.59
N VAL A 38 -19.83 -0.66 7.30
CA VAL A 38 -18.71 -0.48 8.23
C VAL A 38 -18.66 1.00 8.62
N ARG A 39 -19.62 1.39 9.46
CA ARG A 39 -19.61 2.70 10.11
C ARG A 39 -18.65 2.62 11.29
N VAL A 40 -17.53 3.32 11.19
CA VAL A 40 -16.59 3.57 12.28
C VAL A 40 -16.76 5.05 12.66
N ASP A 41 -17.96 5.40 13.11
CA ASP A 41 -18.20 6.63 13.86
C ASP A 41 -18.06 6.29 15.35
#